data_AF-C0L057-F1
#
_entry.id   AF-C0L057-F1
#
_cell.length_a   1.000
_cell.length_b   1.000
_cell.length_c   1.000
_cell.angle_alpha   90.00
_cell.angle_beta   90.00
_cell.angle_gamma   90.00
#
_symmetry.space_group_name_H-M   'P 1'
#
loop_
_entity.id
_entity.type
_entity.pdbx_description
1 polymer ?
#
loop_
_entity_poly.entity_id
_entity_poly.type
_entity_poly.pdbx_seq_one_letter_code
_entity_poly.pdbx_strand_id
1 'polypeptide(L)'
;HEMHGKNVNGEDLDFGISAIAKVPAIVAMIYRHINNQEFINANNKLSYSENFLNMIFGSAVNNTLFVKALDKIFTLHADHEQNASTAAVRLVGS
;
A
#
# COMPACT_ATOMS: atom_id res chain seq x y z
N HIS A 1 8.46 -25.96 32.10
CA HIS A 1 7.99 -24.61 32.48
C HIS A 1 8.18 -23.74 31.25
N GLU A 2 7.19 -22.91 30.93
CA GLU A 2 7.19 -21.87 29.89
C GLU A 2 6.77 -22.25 28.46
N MET A 3 5.46 -22.40 28.33
CA MET A 3 4.69 -22.08 27.12
C MET A 3 4.43 -20.57 27.14
N HIS A 4 5.18 -19.76 26.38
CA HIS A 4 4.80 -18.36 26.12
C HIS A 4 4.08 -18.29 24.77
N GLY A 5 2.75 -18.26 24.88
CA GLY A 5 1.81 -18.38 23.77
C GLY A 5 1.80 -17.17 22.85
N LYS A 6 1.74 -17.49 21.55
CA LYS A 6 1.14 -16.72 20.47
C LYS A 6 -0.10 -15.96 20.94
N ASN A 7 -0.03 -14.64 21.07
CA ASN A 7 -1.20 -13.77 20.96
C ASN A 7 -0.77 -12.39 20.45
N VAL A 8 -0.29 -12.34 19.20
CA VAL A 8 -0.44 -11.12 18.42
C VAL A 8 -1.91 -11.08 18.02
N ASN A 9 -2.67 -10.14 18.60
CA ASN A 9 -4.11 -10.03 18.38
C ASN A 9 -4.39 -9.97 16.86
N GLY A 10 -5.12 -10.96 16.33
CA GLY A 10 -5.40 -11.02 14.89
C GLY A 10 -6.07 -9.75 14.35
N GLU A 11 -6.84 -9.05 15.19
CA GLU A 11 -7.51 -7.80 14.85
C GLU A 11 -6.53 -6.65 14.52
N ASP A 12 -5.43 -6.51 15.28
CA ASP A 12 -4.43 -5.46 15.05
C ASP A 12 -3.65 -5.69 13.75
N LEU A 13 -3.37 -6.97 13.45
CA LEU A 13 -2.74 -7.41 12.22
C LEU A 13 -3.65 -7.18 11.01
N ASP A 14 -4.92 -7.53 11.12
CA ASP A 14 -5.92 -7.32 10.06
C ASP A 14 -6.13 -5.83 9.78
N PHE A 15 -6.13 -4.99 10.83
CA PHE A 15 -6.19 -3.53 10.68
C PHE A 15 -4.98 -3.00 9.91
N GLY A 16 -3.76 -3.43 10.27
CA GLY A 16 -2.53 -3.03 9.59
C GLY A 16 -2.52 -3.42 8.12
N ILE A 17 -2.94 -4.66 7.80
CA ILE A 17 -3.04 -5.16 6.43
C ILE A 17 -4.06 -4.33 5.63
N SER A 18 -5.24 -4.06 6.20
CA SER A 18 -6.29 -3.25 5.56
C SER A 18 -5.82 -1.81 5.31
N ALA A 19 -5.07 -1.20 6.24
CA ALA A 19 -4.52 0.13 6.06
C ALA A 19 -3.54 0.16 4.87
N ILE A 20 -2.58 -0.76 4.82
CA ILE A 20 -1.60 -0.87 3.73
C ILE A 20 -2.26 -1.15 2.38
N ALA A 21 -3.33 -1.96 2.37
CA ALA A 21 -4.11 -2.26 1.16
C ALA A 21 -4.82 -1.04 0.57
N LYS A 22 -5.21 -0.06 1.40
CA LYS A 22 -5.94 1.15 0.97
C LYS A 22 -5.04 2.28 0.51
N VAL A 23 -3.80 2.36 0.99
CA VAL A 23 -2.84 3.44 0.64
C VAL A 23 -2.67 3.61 -0.88
N PRO A 24 -2.45 2.55 -1.68
CA PRO A 24 -2.29 2.68 -3.14
C PRO A 24 -3.51 3.27 -3.83
N ALA A 25 -4.72 2.93 -3.37
CA ALA A 25 -5.95 3.46 -3.94
C ALA A 25 -6.08 4.96 -3.69
N ILE A 26 -5.75 5.43 -2.48
CA ILE A 26 -5.74 6.86 -2.15
C ILE A 26 -4.72 7.60 -3.01
N VAL A 27 -3.49 7.09 -3.11
CA VAL A 27 -2.43 7.70 -3.93
C VAL A 27 -2.84 7.77 -5.40
N ALA A 28 -3.44 6.71 -5.94
CA ALA A 28 -3.91 6.70 -7.33
C ALA A 28 -5.06 7.69 -7.57
N MET A 29 -6.01 7.83 -6.64
CA MET A 29 -7.07 8.82 -6.73
C MET A 29 -6.51 10.25 -6.73
N ILE A 30 -5.53 10.55 -5.85
CA ILE A 30 -4.86 11.86 -5.82
C ILE A 30 -4.19 12.14 -7.17
N TYR A 31 -3.42 11.18 -7.70
CA TYR A 31 -2.75 11.33 -9.00
C TYR A 31 -3.74 11.66 -10.12
N ARG A 32 -4.88 10.97 -10.17
CA ARG A 32 -5.86 11.21 -11.24
C ARG A 32 -6.62 12.52 -11.03
N HIS A 33 -6.89 12.88 -9.79
CA HIS A 33 -7.51 14.17 -9.47
C HIS A 33 -6.64 15.34 -9.94
N ILE A 34 -5.33 15.33 -9.66
CA ILE A 34 -4.42 16.40 -10.12
C ILE A 34 -4.25 16.43 -11.64
N ASN A 35 -4.48 15.31 -12.32
CA ASN A 35 -4.41 15.20 -13.79
C ASN A 35 -5.78 15.35 -14.47
N ASN A 36 -6.85 15.68 -13.73
CA ASN A 36 -8.23 15.76 -14.24
C ASN A 36 -8.71 14.49 -14.98
N GLN A 37 -8.29 13.32 -14.49
CA GLN A 37 -8.66 12.02 -15.06
C GLN A 37 -9.74 11.35 -14.19
N GLU A 38 -10.65 10.61 -14.83
CA GLU A 38 -11.66 9.81 -14.12
C GLU A 38 -11.03 8.71 -13.27
N PHE A 39 -11.54 8.44 -12.07
CA PHE A 39 -11.00 7.40 -11.20
C PHE A 39 -11.18 5.98 -11.75
N ILE A 40 -10.18 5.13 -11.50
CA ILE A 40 -10.25 3.69 -11.79
C ILE A 40 -10.35 2.92 -10.48
N ASN A 41 -11.33 2.01 -10.41
CA ASN A 41 -11.53 1.15 -9.26
C ASN A 41 -10.43 0.10 -9.14
N ALA A 42 -10.15 -0.31 -7.90
CA ALA A 42 -9.28 -1.44 -7.60
C ALA A 42 -9.84 -2.74 -8.19
N ASN A 43 -8.94 -3.59 -8.69
CA ASN A 43 -9.26 -4.91 -9.22
C ASN A 43 -8.58 -5.99 -8.36
N ASN A 44 -9.40 -6.77 -7.65
CA ASN A 44 -8.94 -7.83 -6.75
C ASN A 44 -8.28 -9.03 -7.45
N LYS A 45 -8.31 -9.08 -8.79
CA LYS A 45 -7.64 -10.13 -9.57
C LYS A 45 -6.17 -9.80 -9.89
N LEU A 46 -5.72 -8.58 -9.61
CA LEU A 46 -4.37 -8.10 -9.87
C LEU A 46 -3.52 -8.18 -8.59
N SER A 47 -2.20 -8.37 -8.73
CA SER A 47 -1.29 -8.21 -7.59
C SER A 47 -1.29 -6.76 -7.07
N TYR A 48 -0.78 -6.53 -5.86
CA TYR A 48 -0.74 -5.20 -5.23
C TYR A 48 -0.14 -4.13 -6.15
N SER A 49 1.03 -4.41 -6.73
CA SER A 49 1.76 -3.51 -7.62
C SER A 49 1.06 -3.34 -8.98
N GLU A 50 0.47 -4.41 -9.53
CA GLU A 50 -0.32 -4.35 -10.78
C GLU A 50 -1.60 -3.53 -10.61
N ASN A 51 -2.30 -3.73 -9.49
CA ASN A 51 -3.52 -3.01 -9.18
C ASN A 51 -3.24 -1.51 -9.03
N PHE A 52 -2.15 -1.14 -8.34
CA PHE A 52 -1.73 0.25 -8.22
C PHE A 52 -1.43 0.89 -9.58
N LEU A 53 -0.64 0.21 -10.43
CA LEU A 53 -0.34 0.71 -11.78
C LEU A 53 -1.60 0.85 -12.65
N ASN A 54 -2.51 -0.13 -12.57
CA ASN A 54 -3.79 -0.06 -13.27
C ASN A 54 -4.64 1.12 -12.80
N MET A 55 -4.66 1.40 -11.49
CA MET A 55 -5.39 2.56 -10.97
C MET A 55 -4.76 3.88 -11.41
N ILE A 56 -3.43 3.99 -11.56
CA ILE A 56 -2.78 5.23 -12.01
C ILE A 56 -2.87 5.43 -13.53
N PHE A 57 -2.46 4.43 -14.32
CA PHE A 57 -2.26 4.57 -15.77
C PHE A 57 -3.31 3.86 -16.62
N GLY A 58 -4.22 3.10 -16.01
CA GLY A 58 -5.17 2.25 -16.72
C GLY A 58 -4.51 1.05 -17.40
N SER A 59 -5.24 0.41 -18.31
CA SER A 59 -4.80 -0.80 -19.04
C SER A 59 -3.82 -0.53 -20.19
N ALA A 60 -3.32 0.70 -20.33
CA ALA A 60 -2.54 1.15 -21.49
C ALA A 60 -1.04 0.81 -21.44
N VAL A 61 -0.54 0.29 -20.31
CA VAL A 61 0.90 0.07 -20.10
C VAL A 61 1.21 -1.42 -20.09
N ASN A 62 2.18 -1.85 -20.92
CA ASN A 62 2.79 -3.18 -20.81
C ASN A 62 3.57 -3.25 -19.49
N ASN A 63 2.87 -3.71 -18.46
CA ASN A 63 3.19 -3.43 -17.07
C ASN A 63 4.22 -4.37 -16.46
N THR A 64 4.63 -5.48 -17.10
CA THR A 64 5.42 -6.53 -16.41
C THR A 64 6.78 -6.05 -15.87
N LEU A 65 7.49 -5.17 -16.59
CA LEU A 65 8.75 -4.61 -16.09
C LEU A 65 8.50 -3.60 -14.97
N PHE A 66 7.52 -2.72 -15.14
CA PHE A 66 7.15 -1.70 -14.16
C PHE A 66 6.60 -2.31 -12.87
N VAL A 67 5.80 -3.36 -12.97
CA VAL A 67 5.28 -4.15 -11.85
C VAL A 67 6.44 -4.72 -11.06
N LYS A 68 7.39 -5.39 -11.71
CA LYS A 68 8.57 -5.97 -11.04
C LYS A 68 9.45 -4.90 -10.40
N ALA A 69 9.56 -3.72 -11.02
CA ALA A 69 10.31 -2.61 -10.44
C ALA A 69 9.60 -2.04 -9.20
N LEU A 70 8.29 -1.80 -9.27
CA LEU A 70 7.48 -1.31 -8.16
C LEU A 70 7.43 -2.29 -7.00
N ASP A 71 7.32 -3.59 -7.27
CA ASP A 71 7.32 -4.62 -6.24
C ASP A 71 8.63 -4.61 -5.43
N LYS A 72 9.76 -4.44 -6.12
CA LYS A 72 11.07 -4.24 -5.47
C LYS A 72 11.12 -2.92 -4.71
N ILE A 73 10.64 -1.82 -5.28
CA ILE A 73 10.64 -0.51 -4.62
C ILE A 73 9.82 -0.57 -3.34
N PHE A 74 8.60 -1.10 -3.37
CA PHE A 74 7.75 -1.23 -2.19
C PHE A 74 8.35 -2.15 -1.14
N THR A 75 8.92 -3.28 -1.55
CA THR A 75 9.61 -4.20 -0.63
C THR A 75 10.81 -3.53 0.04
N LEU A 76 11.63 -2.81 -0.73
CA LEU A 76 12.79 -2.08 -0.21
C LEU A 76 12.36 -0.93 0.73
N HIS A 77 11.34 -0.16 0.38
CA HIS A 77 10.84 0.92 1.25
C HIS A 77 10.22 0.37 2.54
N ALA A 78 9.57 -0.79 2.48
CA ALA A 78 9.01 -1.45 3.66
C ALA A 78 10.09 -1.92 4.65
N ASP A 79 11.28 -2.29 4.16
CA ASP A 79 12.40 -2.79 4.99
C ASP A 79 13.33 -1.66 5.47
N HIS A 80 13.51 -0.60 4.66
CA HIS A 80 14.47 0.47 4.96
C HIS A 80 13.93 1.63 5.81
N GLU A 81 12.62 1.76 6.03
CA GLU A 81 12.04 2.96 6.62
C GLU A 81 11.47 2.72 8.03
N GLN A 82 12.35 2.71 9.04
CA GLN A 82 12.00 3.31 10.34
C GLN A 82 11.78 4.83 10.13
N ASN A 83 10.64 5.12 9.52
CA ASN A 83 9.83 6.34 9.51
C ASN A 83 10.47 7.65 10.02
N ALA A 84 10.79 8.57 9.10
CA ALA A 84 10.75 10.01 9.42
C ALA A 84 9.29 10.52 9.57
N SER A 85 8.29 9.76 9.10
CA SER A 85 6.86 10.10 9.13
C SER A 85 6.13 9.68 10.42
N THR A 86 6.76 8.95 11.34
CA THR A 86 6.15 8.54 12.64
C THR A 86 6.11 9.66 13.68
N ALA A 87 6.67 10.84 13.38
CA ALA A 87 6.54 12.01 14.24
C ALA A 87 5.14 12.66 14.19
N ALA A 88 4.36 12.49 13.12
CA ALA A 88 3.06 13.17 12.98
C ALA A 88 1.92 12.46 13.72
N VAL A 89 1.88 11.12 13.69
CA VAL A 89 0.83 10.34 14.37
C VAL A 89 1.02 10.30 15.88
N ARG A 90 2.27 10.32 16.37
CA ARG A 90 2.54 10.38 17.83
C ARG A 90 2.13 11.70 18.48
N LEU A 91 1.93 12.77 17.71
CA LEU A 91 1.52 14.08 18.22
C LEU A 91 -0.01 14.25 18.32
N VAL A 92 -0.77 13.42 17.59
CA VAL A 92 -2.25 13.38 17.65
C VAL A 92 -2.77 12.28 18.59
N GLY A 93 -1.91 11.33 18.98
CA GLY A 93 -2.20 10.27 19.95
C GLY A 93 -1.67 10.53 21.38
N SER A 94 -1.56 11.79 21.79
CA SER A 94 -1.32 12.21 23.19
C SER A 94 -2.52 12.95 23.75
#